data_AF-A0A974BMQ6-F1
#
_entry.id   AF-A0A974BMQ6-F1
#
_cell.length_a   1.000
_cell.length_b   1.000
_cell.length_c   1.000
_cell.angle_alpha   90.00
_cell.angle_beta   90.00
_cell.angle_gamma   90.00
#
_symmetry.space_group_name_H-M   'P 1'
#
loop_
_entity.id
_entity.type
_entity.pdbx_description
1 polymer ?
#
loop_
_entity_poly.entity_id
_entity_poly.type
_entity_poly.pdbx_seq_one_letter_code
_entity_poly.pdbx_strand_id
1 'polypeptide(L)'
;MQSKIYNLLINCFEDNLGDKIPDIDFQLFLISVKSLVPYEDKIGCFIDVERYKKELELFKLYKNGEDEVIDNYFINNKLSFKEDNLLESKILPIIITNTIWDILVNEVLKTVTIYSINKSTLLDAIIISSAIDVYLSNNNTDYEMISEITKGRIIDFSLKAFSEKNNIIIEKMSFIEFEKERIKLLTSDILSDRIINRCKSINHILYSKFIESSEDENESVLNSFSAYLYKLRKGIISPDKLKLPQINIPEFKEFLKYSSFTHPLLGKCRVVKRDDKEVIIRNKSGLIKVNI
;
A
#
# COMPACT_ATOMS: atom_id res chain seq x y z
N MET A 1 -2.89 17.60 9.74
CA MET A 1 -2.31 16.25 9.50
C MET A 1 -3.34 15.30 8.92
N GLN A 2 -4.45 14.98 9.59
CA GLN A 2 -5.52 14.16 8.98
C GLN A 2 -5.99 14.75 7.64
N SER A 3 -6.21 16.07 7.57
CA SER A 3 -6.55 16.77 6.32
C SER A 3 -5.51 16.63 5.21
N LYS A 4 -4.21 16.60 5.54
CA LYS A 4 -3.12 16.31 4.58
C LYS A 4 -3.18 14.87 4.09
N ILE A 5 -3.41 13.92 5.00
CA ILE A 5 -3.57 12.50 4.64
C ILE A 5 -4.79 12.33 3.72
N TYR A 6 -5.92 12.95 4.07
CA TYR A 6 -7.12 12.89 3.27
C TYR A 6 -6.91 13.47 1.87
N ASN A 7 -6.28 14.65 1.77
CA ASN A 7 -5.90 15.27 0.49
C ASN A 7 -5.04 14.32 -0.37
N LEU A 8 -4.09 13.63 0.24
CA LEU A 8 -3.29 12.64 -0.47
C LEU A 8 -4.15 11.49 -1.01
N LEU A 9 -5.07 10.97 -0.18
CA LEU A 9 -5.93 9.84 -0.55
C LEU A 9 -6.90 10.17 -1.69
N ILE A 10 -7.58 11.33 -1.65
CA ILE A 10 -8.54 11.72 -2.69
C ILE A 10 -7.88 11.98 -4.06
N ASN A 11 -6.58 12.27 -4.09
CA ASN A 11 -5.83 12.41 -5.33
C ASN A 11 -5.31 11.06 -5.85
N CYS A 12 -5.20 10.05 -4.99
CA CYS A 12 -4.72 8.71 -5.38
C CYS A 12 -5.87 7.78 -5.77
N PHE A 13 -7.01 7.88 -5.09
CA PHE A 13 -8.12 6.94 -5.19
C PHE A 13 -9.45 7.65 -5.41
N GLU A 14 -10.35 6.97 -6.12
CA GLU A 14 -11.75 7.38 -6.16
C GLU A 14 -12.45 6.99 -4.87
N ASP A 15 -13.26 7.91 -4.32
CA ASP A 15 -14.04 7.61 -3.14
C ASP A 15 -15.15 6.60 -3.50
N ASN A 16 -15.24 5.51 -2.74
CA ASN A 16 -16.20 4.44 -3.00
C ASN A 16 -17.56 4.75 -2.34
N LEU A 17 -18.09 5.94 -2.60
CA LEU A 17 -19.44 6.31 -2.21
C LEU A 17 -20.45 5.58 -3.12
N GLY A 18 -21.27 4.71 -2.54
CA GLY A 18 -22.36 4.02 -3.24
C GLY A 18 -22.07 2.56 -3.65
N ASP A 19 -22.74 2.12 -4.71
CA ASP A 19 -22.72 0.74 -5.23
C ASP A 19 -21.65 0.48 -6.30
N LYS A 20 -20.53 1.22 -6.23
CA LYS A 20 -19.38 1.00 -7.12
C LYS A 20 -18.44 -0.07 -6.55
N ILE A 21 -17.95 -0.94 -7.42
CA ILE A 21 -16.91 -1.91 -7.07
C ILE A 21 -15.56 -1.20 -7.13
N PRO A 22 -14.75 -1.25 -6.07
CA PRO A 22 -13.43 -0.61 -6.07
C PRO A 22 -12.52 -1.13 -7.18
N ASP A 23 -11.67 -0.26 -7.70
CA ASP A 23 -10.60 -0.63 -8.63
C ASP A 23 -9.46 -1.38 -7.94
N ILE A 24 -8.55 -1.93 -8.75
CA ILE A 24 -7.42 -2.72 -8.24
C ILE A 24 -6.50 -1.91 -7.32
N ASP A 25 -6.31 -0.62 -7.61
CA ASP A 25 -5.51 0.30 -6.80
C ASP A 25 -6.06 0.41 -5.38
N PHE A 26 -7.35 0.75 -5.25
CA PHE A 26 -7.97 0.85 -3.94
C PHE A 26 -8.05 -0.51 -3.23
N GLN A 27 -8.27 -1.60 -3.97
CA GLN A 27 -8.25 -2.95 -3.38
C GLN A 27 -6.90 -3.28 -2.73
N LEU A 28 -5.78 -2.94 -3.37
CA LEU A 28 -4.43 -3.13 -2.83
C LEU A 28 -4.14 -2.20 -1.64
N PHE A 29 -4.58 -0.95 -1.74
CA PHE A 29 -4.54 -0.02 -0.61
C PHE A 29 -5.23 -0.61 0.62
N LEU A 30 -6.45 -1.15 0.46
CA LEU A 30 -7.20 -1.78 1.55
C LEU A 30 -6.47 -2.97 2.17
N ILE A 31 -5.86 -3.83 1.34
CA ILE A 31 -5.09 -4.99 1.81
C ILE A 31 -3.92 -4.54 2.69
N SER A 32 -3.19 -3.52 2.26
CA SER A 32 -2.10 -2.92 3.04
C SER A 32 -2.61 -2.30 4.34
N VAL A 33 -3.69 -1.50 4.30
CA VAL A 33 -4.30 -0.88 5.50
C VAL A 33 -4.67 -1.94 6.54
N LYS A 34 -5.31 -3.04 6.11
CA LYS A 34 -5.73 -4.11 7.00
C LYS A 34 -4.54 -4.84 7.63
N SER A 35 -3.42 -4.90 6.93
CA SER A 35 -2.24 -5.66 7.36
C SER A 35 -1.29 -4.86 8.26
N LEU A 36 -1.58 -3.58 8.50
CA LEU A 36 -0.78 -2.74 9.39
C LEU A 36 -1.09 -3.03 10.86
N VAL A 37 -0.03 -3.24 11.63
CA VAL A 37 -0.08 -3.46 13.08
C VAL A 37 0.97 -2.55 13.75
N PRO A 38 0.60 -1.76 14.77
CA PRO A 38 1.57 -0.98 15.54
C PRO A 38 2.59 -1.90 16.23
N TYR A 39 3.85 -1.47 16.25
CA TYR A 39 4.86 -2.13 17.07
C TYR A 39 4.52 -1.98 18.57
N GLU A 40 4.87 -2.99 19.36
CA GLU A 40 4.68 -2.96 20.82
C GLU A 40 5.81 -2.20 21.53
N ASP A 41 7.02 -2.27 20.97
CA ASP A 41 8.28 -1.88 21.60
C ASP A 41 8.88 -0.58 21.02
N LYS A 42 8.32 -0.05 19.93
CA LYS A 42 8.82 1.16 19.26
C LYS A 42 7.72 1.91 18.52
N ILE A 43 8.02 3.16 18.15
CA ILE A 43 7.10 4.01 17.39
C ILE A 43 7.08 3.57 15.93
N GLY A 44 5.93 3.12 15.44
CA GLY A 44 5.71 2.77 14.04
C GLY A 44 4.72 1.63 13.88
N CYS A 45 4.45 1.26 12.64
CA CYS A 45 3.63 0.10 12.27
C CYS A 45 4.45 -0.83 11.38
N PHE A 46 4.35 -2.13 11.63
CA PHE A 46 4.81 -3.17 10.70
C PHE A 46 3.68 -3.68 9.84
N ILE A 47 4.04 -4.28 8.71
CA ILE A 47 3.13 -5.12 7.94
C ILE A 47 3.19 -6.54 8.46
N ASP A 48 2.05 -7.04 8.96
CA ASP A 48 1.86 -8.46 9.23
C ASP A 48 1.83 -9.21 7.90
N VAL A 49 2.97 -9.77 7.52
CA VAL A 49 3.18 -10.46 6.24
C VAL A 49 2.25 -11.67 6.09
N GLU A 50 1.97 -12.38 7.17
CA GLU A 50 1.10 -13.55 7.13
C GLU A 50 -0.36 -13.14 6.92
N ARG A 51 -0.80 -12.06 7.57
CA ARG A 51 -2.09 -11.43 7.26
C ARG A 51 -2.17 -10.96 5.81
N TYR A 52 -1.13 -10.27 5.35
CA TYR A 52 -1.07 -9.72 4.00
C TYR A 52 -1.22 -10.82 2.94
N LYS A 53 -0.50 -11.94 3.09
CA LYS A 53 -0.63 -13.10 2.19
C LYS A 53 -2.04 -13.69 2.19
N LYS A 54 -2.68 -13.86 3.36
CA LYS A 54 -4.07 -14.36 3.45
C LYS A 54 -5.07 -13.42 2.78
N GLU A 55 -4.90 -12.11 2.93
CA GLU A 55 -5.71 -11.12 2.21
C GLU A 55 -5.47 -11.23 0.69
N LEU A 56 -4.24 -11.52 0.23
CA LEU A 56 -3.96 -11.76 -1.18
C LEU A 56 -4.61 -13.04 -1.74
N GLU A 57 -4.62 -14.12 -0.97
CA GLU A 57 -5.32 -15.36 -1.35
C GLU A 57 -6.82 -15.10 -1.58
N LEU A 58 -7.43 -14.32 -0.69
CA LEU A 58 -8.82 -13.90 -0.83
C LEU A 58 -9.01 -12.94 -2.01
N PHE A 59 -8.11 -11.97 -2.16
CA PHE A 59 -8.10 -10.99 -3.24
C PHE A 59 -8.08 -11.62 -4.63
N LYS A 60 -7.40 -12.76 -4.81
CA LYS A 60 -7.43 -13.53 -6.06
C LYS A 60 -8.85 -13.81 -6.55
N LEU A 61 -9.82 -13.96 -5.64
CA LEU A 61 -11.22 -14.27 -5.96
C LEU A 61 -12.04 -13.05 -6.36
N TYR A 62 -11.61 -11.83 -5.99
CA TYR A 62 -12.39 -10.61 -6.21
C TYR A 62 -11.62 -9.46 -6.90
N LYS A 63 -10.39 -9.74 -7.37
CA LYS A 63 -9.54 -8.80 -8.09
C LYS A 63 -10.30 -8.13 -9.24
N ASN A 64 -10.34 -6.80 -9.22
CA ASN A 64 -11.00 -5.97 -10.22
C ASN A 64 -9.98 -5.18 -11.04
N GLY A 65 -9.28 -5.88 -11.93
CA GLY A 65 -8.24 -5.33 -12.80
C GLY A 65 -7.21 -6.38 -13.22
N GLU A 66 -6.42 -6.07 -14.24
CA GLU A 66 -5.31 -6.91 -14.71
C GLU A 66 -3.98 -6.28 -14.31
N ASP A 67 -3.05 -7.10 -13.84
CA ASP A 67 -1.70 -6.65 -13.51
C ASP A 67 -0.74 -7.83 -13.54
N GLU A 68 0.28 -7.74 -14.39
CA GLU A 68 1.20 -8.83 -14.65
C GLU A 68 2.03 -9.22 -13.42
N VAL A 69 2.34 -8.26 -12.53
CA VAL A 69 3.17 -8.52 -11.34
C VAL A 69 2.36 -9.30 -10.30
N ILE A 70 1.10 -8.91 -10.09
CA ILE A 70 0.15 -9.61 -9.21
C ILE A 70 -0.19 -10.99 -9.78
N ASP A 71 -0.45 -11.08 -11.08
CA ASP A 71 -0.78 -12.36 -11.71
C ASP A 71 0.42 -13.31 -11.67
N ASN A 72 1.65 -12.81 -11.85
CA ASN A 72 2.87 -13.58 -11.64
C ASN A 72 3.01 -14.08 -10.19
N TYR A 73 2.69 -13.25 -9.19
CA TYR A 73 2.67 -13.67 -7.79
C TYR A 73 1.69 -14.83 -7.58
N PHE A 74 0.48 -14.75 -8.12
CA PHE A 74 -0.54 -15.79 -7.95
C PHE A 74 -0.27 -17.10 -8.69
N ILE A 75 0.46 -17.07 -9.80
CA ILE A 75 0.77 -18.26 -10.61
C ILE A 75 2.05 -18.94 -10.10
N ASN A 76 3.11 -18.16 -9.91
CA ASN A 76 4.45 -18.71 -9.68
C ASN A 76 4.87 -18.69 -8.22
N ASN A 77 4.19 -17.91 -7.37
CA ASN A 77 4.62 -17.61 -5.99
C ASN A 77 6.10 -17.18 -5.94
N LYS A 78 6.53 -16.42 -6.96
CA LYS A 78 7.91 -15.98 -7.17
C LYS A 78 7.95 -14.48 -7.41
N LEU A 79 9.08 -13.89 -7.03
CA LEU A 79 9.40 -12.50 -7.27
C LEU A 79 9.41 -12.20 -8.78
N SER A 80 8.77 -11.10 -9.15
CA SER A 80 8.83 -10.57 -10.50
C SER A 80 10.11 -9.75 -10.70
N PHE A 81 10.63 -9.77 -11.92
CA PHE A 81 11.65 -8.83 -12.39
C PHE A 81 11.06 -7.66 -13.20
N LYS A 82 9.73 -7.63 -13.38
CA LYS A 82 9.02 -6.54 -14.05
C LYS A 82 8.83 -5.35 -13.10
N GLU A 83 8.68 -4.16 -13.68
CA GLU A 83 8.31 -2.96 -12.92
C GLU A 83 6.87 -3.07 -12.41
N ASP A 84 6.65 -2.67 -11.15
CA ASP A 84 5.34 -2.77 -10.50
C ASP A 84 4.54 -1.47 -10.60
N ASN A 85 3.61 -1.39 -11.55
CA ASN A 85 2.84 -0.18 -11.79
C ASN A 85 1.86 0.16 -10.64
N LEU A 86 1.48 -0.83 -9.84
CA LEU A 86 0.58 -0.67 -8.70
C LEU A 86 1.34 -0.52 -7.36
N LEU A 87 2.65 -0.23 -7.43
CA LEU A 87 3.54 -0.05 -6.29
C LEU A 87 2.98 0.95 -5.27
N GLU A 88 2.60 2.15 -5.72
CA GLU A 88 2.14 3.26 -4.89
C GLU A 88 0.97 2.81 -3.98
N SER A 89 -0.04 2.19 -4.58
CA SER A 89 -1.23 1.68 -3.90
C SER A 89 -0.92 0.67 -2.79
N LYS A 90 0.12 -0.15 -2.97
CA LYS A 90 0.57 -1.15 -1.99
C LYS A 90 1.32 -0.52 -0.82
N ILE A 91 2.09 0.55 -1.04
CA ILE A 91 3.02 1.08 -0.02
C ILE A 91 2.49 2.34 0.69
N LEU A 92 1.56 3.07 0.09
CA LEU A 92 1.05 4.34 0.60
C LEU A 92 0.55 4.27 2.07
N PRO A 93 -0.22 3.26 2.50
CA PRO A 93 -0.63 3.13 3.91
C PRO A 93 0.55 3.01 4.88
N ILE A 94 1.60 2.29 4.47
CA ILE A 94 2.79 2.03 5.28
C ILE A 94 3.57 3.32 5.49
N ILE A 95 3.72 4.10 4.41
CA ILE A 95 4.40 5.39 4.43
C ILE A 95 3.66 6.37 5.32
N ILE A 96 2.33 6.48 5.18
CA ILE A 96 1.51 7.40 5.98
C ILE A 96 1.61 7.09 7.48
N THR A 97 1.66 5.81 7.86
CA THR A 97 1.58 5.40 9.27
C THR A 97 2.91 5.39 10.00
N ASN A 98 4.03 5.41 9.29
CA ASN A 98 5.35 5.43 9.90
C ASN A 98 5.96 6.84 9.87
N THR A 99 6.59 7.26 10.98
CA THR A 99 7.23 8.57 11.13
C THR A 99 8.75 8.49 11.22
N ILE A 100 9.29 7.30 11.51
CA ILE A 100 10.73 7.05 11.61
C ILE A 100 11.18 6.44 10.28
N TRP A 101 12.05 7.15 9.56
CA TRP A 101 12.49 6.78 8.21
C TRP A 101 12.98 5.33 8.12
N ASP A 102 13.84 4.89 9.03
CA ASP A 102 14.42 3.54 9.01
C ASP A 102 13.38 2.43 9.19
N ILE A 103 12.31 2.71 9.96
CA ILE A 103 11.19 1.78 10.12
C ILE A 103 10.33 1.81 8.87
N LEU A 104 9.99 3.01 8.39
CA LEU A 104 9.19 3.25 7.20
C LEU A 104 9.75 2.53 5.99
N VAL A 105 11.02 2.81 5.63
CA VAL A 105 11.64 2.25 4.42
C VAL A 105 11.80 0.74 4.54
N ASN A 106 12.06 0.22 5.74
CA ASN A 106 12.16 -1.22 5.97
C ASN A 106 10.83 -1.94 5.74
N GLU A 107 9.73 -1.42 6.30
CA GLU A 107 8.40 -2.02 6.14
C GLU A 107 7.84 -1.85 4.72
N VAL A 108 8.11 -0.71 4.08
CA VAL A 108 7.78 -0.50 2.66
C VAL A 108 8.47 -1.55 1.80
N LEU A 109 9.80 -1.67 1.92
CA LEU A 109 10.56 -2.58 1.06
C LEU A 109 10.23 -4.04 1.36
N LYS A 110 9.94 -4.43 2.61
CA LYS A 110 9.40 -5.76 2.92
C LYS A 110 8.15 -6.05 2.08
N THR A 111 7.21 -5.13 2.02
CA THR A 111 5.99 -5.26 1.19
C THR A 111 6.31 -5.31 -0.30
N VAL A 112 7.22 -4.46 -0.80
CA VAL A 112 7.63 -4.50 -2.21
C VAL A 112 8.23 -5.85 -2.59
N THR A 113 9.08 -6.39 -1.73
CA THR A 113 9.72 -7.71 -1.92
C THR A 113 8.80 -8.90 -1.72
N ILE A 114 7.49 -8.70 -1.50
CA ILE A 114 6.50 -9.77 -1.71
C ILE A 114 6.29 -10.00 -3.21
N TYR A 115 6.37 -8.94 -4.02
CA TYR A 115 6.02 -8.96 -5.43
C TYR A 115 7.22 -8.90 -6.37
N SER A 116 8.25 -8.11 -6.04
CA SER A 116 9.29 -7.77 -6.99
C SER A 116 10.64 -7.50 -6.32
N ILE A 117 11.71 -7.86 -7.03
CA ILE A 117 13.10 -7.42 -6.75
C ILE A 117 13.67 -6.58 -7.89
N ASN A 118 12.80 -6.07 -8.76
CA ASN A 118 13.20 -5.17 -9.83
C ASN A 118 13.86 -3.90 -9.24
N LYS A 119 15.06 -3.59 -9.73
CA LYS A 119 15.87 -2.44 -9.27
C LYS A 119 15.14 -1.09 -9.38
N SER A 120 14.44 -0.84 -10.48
CA SER A 120 13.65 0.39 -10.65
C SER A 120 12.55 0.46 -9.60
N THR A 121 11.83 -0.64 -9.37
CA THR A 121 10.73 -0.71 -8.40
C THR A 121 11.22 -0.47 -6.97
N LEU A 122 12.38 -1.03 -6.59
CA LEU A 122 12.99 -0.80 -5.29
C LEU A 122 13.40 0.67 -5.09
N LEU A 123 14.01 1.29 -6.12
CA LEU A 123 14.38 2.70 -6.08
C LEU A 123 13.16 3.63 -6.06
N ASP A 124 12.16 3.36 -6.92
CA ASP A 124 10.90 4.10 -6.97
C ASP A 124 10.18 4.03 -5.60
N ALA A 125 10.21 2.88 -4.92
CA ALA A 125 9.63 2.74 -3.58
C ALA A 125 10.32 3.66 -2.56
N ILE A 126 11.64 3.82 -2.62
CA ILE A 126 12.40 4.73 -1.75
C ILE A 126 12.06 6.19 -2.08
N ILE A 127 11.97 6.55 -3.36
CA ILE A 127 11.64 7.90 -3.82
C ILE A 127 10.24 8.29 -3.35
N ILE A 128 9.24 7.44 -3.63
CA ILE A 128 7.84 7.66 -3.26
C ILE A 128 7.71 7.80 -1.74
N SER A 129 8.33 6.86 -1.00
CA SER A 129 8.38 6.90 0.47
C SER A 129 8.96 8.19 1.00
N SER A 130 10.07 8.63 0.41
CA SER A 130 10.76 9.82 0.85
C SER A 130 9.93 11.08 0.63
N ALA A 131 9.39 11.25 -0.57
CA ALA A 131 8.61 12.43 -0.92
C ALA A 131 7.34 12.57 -0.08
N ILE A 132 6.59 11.49 0.11
CA ILE A 132 5.39 11.50 0.97
C ILE A 132 5.77 11.77 2.43
N ASP A 133 6.84 11.16 2.95
CA ASP A 133 7.27 11.40 4.33
C ASP A 133 7.68 12.86 4.55
N VAL A 134 8.42 13.47 3.61
CA VAL A 134 8.77 14.90 3.66
C VAL A 134 7.50 15.76 3.63
N TYR A 135 6.56 15.48 2.71
CA TYR A 135 5.29 16.20 2.59
C TYR A 135 4.43 16.13 3.86
N LEU A 136 4.37 14.97 4.49
CA LEU A 136 3.60 14.77 5.72
C LEU A 136 4.29 15.42 6.94
N SER A 137 5.63 15.44 6.96
CA SER A 137 6.40 15.93 8.11
C SER A 137 6.60 17.45 8.11
N ASN A 138 6.41 18.12 6.97
CA ASN A 138 6.65 19.55 6.82
C ASN A 138 5.38 20.28 6.38
N ASN A 139 5.19 21.54 6.80
CA ASN A 139 4.00 22.32 6.39
C ASN A 139 4.17 22.87 4.97
N ASN A 140 5.34 23.43 4.67
CA ASN A 140 5.70 23.97 3.37
C ASN A 140 6.75 23.05 2.76
N THR A 141 6.35 22.28 1.77
CA THR A 141 7.24 21.38 1.04
C THR A 141 7.37 21.89 -0.37
N ASP A 142 8.60 22.04 -0.84
CA ASP A 142 8.90 22.35 -2.22
C ASP A 142 9.70 21.22 -2.87
N TYR A 143 9.85 21.32 -4.19
CA TYR A 143 10.54 20.34 -5.00
C TYR A 143 12.02 20.17 -4.59
N GLU A 144 12.72 21.27 -4.28
CA GLU A 144 14.15 21.24 -3.95
C GLU A 144 14.40 20.49 -2.63
N MET A 145 13.59 20.78 -1.61
CA MET A 145 13.62 20.09 -0.32
C MET A 145 13.35 18.58 -0.47
N ILE A 146 12.33 18.20 -1.24
CA ILE A 146 12.05 16.78 -1.49
C ILE A 146 13.23 16.14 -2.21
N SER A 147 13.75 16.82 -3.24
CA SER A 147 14.82 16.29 -4.09
C SER A 147 16.09 16.02 -3.26
N GLU A 148 16.56 16.99 -2.48
CA GLU A 148 17.79 16.84 -1.69
C GLU A 148 17.67 15.78 -0.59
N ILE A 149 16.55 15.76 0.15
CA ILE A 149 16.32 14.74 1.18
C ILE A 149 16.26 13.33 0.56
N THR A 150 15.58 13.21 -0.58
CA THR A 150 15.42 11.92 -1.27
C THR A 150 16.74 11.41 -1.84
N LYS A 151 17.58 12.28 -2.40
CA LYS A 151 18.94 11.91 -2.83
C LYS A 151 19.77 11.37 -1.67
N GLY A 152 19.77 12.05 -0.52
CA GLY A 152 20.46 11.58 0.68
C GLY A 152 20.01 10.18 1.09
N ARG A 153 18.69 9.96 1.15
CA ARG A 153 18.10 8.65 1.49
C ARG A 153 18.46 7.53 0.51
N ILE A 154 18.57 7.83 -0.79
CA ILE A 154 19.01 6.86 -1.80
C ILE A 154 20.50 6.50 -1.63
N ILE A 155 21.35 7.50 -1.34
CA ILE A 155 22.78 7.31 -1.10
C ILE A 155 23.00 6.40 0.11
N ASP A 156 22.27 6.67 1.20
CA ASP A 156 22.42 5.96 2.47
C ASP A 156 21.84 4.53 2.44
N PHE A 157 20.94 4.25 1.50
CA PHE A 157 20.30 2.93 1.40
C PHE A 157 21.26 1.84 0.88
N SER A 158 21.27 0.69 1.55
CA SER A 158 22.02 -0.51 1.13
C SER A 158 21.07 -1.69 0.91
N LEU A 159 20.93 -2.13 -0.34
CA LEU A 159 20.13 -3.30 -0.70
C LEU A 159 20.66 -4.58 0.00
N LYS A 160 21.99 -4.69 0.13
CA LYS A 160 22.64 -5.81 0.81
C LYS A 160 22.24 -5.86 2.28
N ALA A 161 22.43 -4.76 3.02
CA ALA A 161 22.08 -4.71 4.45
C ALA A 161 20.57 -4.97 4.66
N PHE A 162 19.72 -4.41 3.79
CA PHE A 162 18.28 -4.67 3.81
C PHE A 162 17.95 -6.15 3.60
N SER A 163 18.56 -6.80 2.61
CA SER A 163 18.33 -8.22 2.30
C SER A 163 18.76 -9.16 3.44
N GLU A 164 19.93 -8.89 4.05
CA GLU A 164 20.47 -9.66 5.17
C GLU A 164 19.58 -9.53 6.40
N LYS A 165 19.16 -8.29 6.73
CA LYS A 165 18.27 -8.02 7.86
C LYS A 165 16.92 -8.72 7.74
N ASN A 166 16.40 -8.87 6.52
CA ASN A 166 15.06 -9.41 6.27
C ASN A 166 15.07 -10.85 5.74
N ASN A 167 16.23 -11.52 5.71
CA ASN A 167 16.41 -12.88 5.19
C ASN A 167 15.89 -13.06 3.75
N ILE A 168 16.09 -12.04 2.90
CA ILE A 168 15.67 -12.06 1.49
C ILE A 168 16.85 -12.54 0.65
N ILE A 169 16.64 -13.60 -0.13
CA ILE A 169 17.67 -14.13 -1.02
C ILE A 169 17.68 -13.31 -2.31
N ILE A 170 18.77 -12.58 -2.53
CA ILE A 170 19.00 -11.77 -3.74
C ILE A 170 20.30 -12.26 -4.40
N GLU A 171 20.25 -12.45 -5.72
CA GLU A 171 21.42 -12.89 -6.48
C GLU A 171 22.51 -11.81 -6.52
N LYS A 172 23.78 -12.25 -6.57
CA LYS A 172 24.92 -11.32 -6.60
C LYS A 172 24.83 -10.31 -7.74
N MET A 173 24.33 -10.74 -8.90
CA MET A 173 24.18 -9.87 -10.07
C MET A 173 23.16 -8.76 -9.83
N SER A 174 22.06 -9.04 -9.13
CA SER A 174 21.02 -8.05 -8.81
C SER A 174 21.55 -6.91 -7.93
N PHE A 175 22.48 -7.18 -7.01
CA PHE A 175 23.16 -6.10 -6.27
C PHE A 175 23.94 -5.16 -7.20
N ILE A 176 24.70 -5.73 -8.14
CA ILE A 176 25.48 -4.94 -9.11
C ILE A 176 24.55 -4.09 -9.98
N GLU A 177 23.45 -4.67 -10.46
CA GLU A 177 22.49 -3.92 -11.28
C GLU A 177 21.78 -2.82 -10.49
N PHE A 178 21.43 -3.06 -9.23
CA PHE A 178 20.87 -2.04 -8.36
C PHE A 178 21.81 -0.85 -8.20
N GLU A 179 23.09 -1.12 -7.92
CA GLU A 179 24.10 -0.06 -7.78
C GLU A 179 24.29 0.76 -9.07
N LYS A 180 24.28 0.10 -10.24
CA LYS A 180 24.34 0.78 -11.53
C LYS A 180 23.14 1.71 -11.75
N GLU A 181 21.93 1.25 -11.48
CA GLU A 181 20.73 2.07 -11.65
C GLU A 181 20.68 3.21 -10.63
N ARG A 182 21.12 2.95 -9.39
CA ARG A 182 21.25 3.97 -8.34
C ARG A 182 22.17 5.12 -8.75
N ILE A 183 23.35 4.81 -9.28
CA ILE A 183 24.30 5.84 -9.76
C ILE A 183 23.68 6.65 -10.89
N LYS A 184 23.08 5.99 -11.87
CA LYS A 184 22.41 6.65 -13.00
C LYS A 184 21.30 7.59 -12.51
N LEU A 185 20.48 7.13 -11.59
CA LEU A 185 19.40 7.90 -10.97
C LEU A 185 19.95 9.16 -10.27
N LEU A 186 21.01 9.04 -9.46
CA LEU A 186 21.63 10.15 -8.73
C LEU A 186 22.30 11.19 -9.63
N THR A 187 22.73 10.79 -10.84
CA THR A 187 23.26 11.72 -11.86
C THR A 187 22.17 12.44 -12.67
N SER A 188 20.91 12.08 -12.45
CA SER A 188 19.75 12.62 -13.15
C SER A 188 18.78 13.29 -12.18
N ASP A 189 17.69 13.86 -12.72
CA ASP A 189 16.59 14.28 -11.86
C ASP A 189 15.88 13.06 -11.25
N ILE A 190 16.01 12.90 -9.94
CA ILE A 190 15.40 11.82 -9.17
C ILE A 190 13.87 11.91 -9.12
N LEU A 191 13.28 13.10 -9.32
CA LEU A 191 11.85 13.33 -9.44
C LEU A 191 11.47 13.50 -10.91
N SER A 192 12.00 12.64 -11.78
CA SER A 192 11.73 12.68 -13.21
C SER A 192 10.25 12.67 -13.57
N ASP A 193 9.91 13.20 -14.76
CA ASP A 193 8.56 13.14 -15.34
C ASP A 193 7.97 11.72 -15.33
N ARG A 194 8.80 10.68 -15.45
CA ARG A 194 8.37 9.27 -15.36
C ARG A 194 7.70 8.99 -14.02
N ILE A 195 8.33 9.39 -12.91
CA ILE A 195 7.82 9.13 -11.56
C ILE A 195 6.62 10.02 -11.28
N ILE A 196 6.69 11.31 -11.66
CA ILE A 196 5.61 12.27 -11.49
C ILE A 196 4.34 11.82 -12.20
N ASN A 197 4.44 11.35 -13.45
CA ASN A 197 3.27 10.96 -14.24
C ASN A 197 2.69 9.62 -13.79
N ARG A 198 3.52 8.74 -13.21
CA ARG A 198 3.10 7.41 -12.76
C ARG A 198 2.53 7.42 -11.34
N CYS A 199 3.05 8.27 -10.46
CA CYS A 199 2.70 8.25 -9.03
C CYS A 199 1.78 9.43 -8.71
N LYS A 200 0.51 9.13 -8.43
CA LYS A 200 -0.52 10.14 -8.18
C LYS A 200 -0.20 10.98 -6.94
N SER A 201 0.43 10.38 -5.92
CA SER A 201 0.86 11.08 -4.71
C SER A 201 1.95 12.11 -5.02
N ILE A 202 2.92 11.78 -5.86
CA ILE A 202 4.02 12.67 -6.22
C ILE A 202 3.51 13.82 -7.07
N ASN A 203 2.66 13.52 -8.05
CA ASN A 203 1.98 14.54 -8.82
C ASN A 203 1.20 15.51 -7.92
N HIS A 204 0.46 14.98 -6.94
CA HIS A 204 -0.29 15.78 -5.98
C HIS A 204 0.63 16.70 -5.17
N ILE A 205 1.68 16.13 -4.57
CA ILE A 205 2.62 16.85 -3.71
C ILE A 205 3.28 18.02 -4.45
N LEU A 206 3.60 17.86 -5.73
CA LEU A 206 4.36 18.86 -6.49
C LEU A 206 3.48 19.88 -7.22
N TYR A 207 2.31 19.49 -7.71
CA TYR A 207 1.53 20.31 -8.65
C TYR A 207 0.09 20.55 -8.25
N SER A 208 -0.50 19.72 -7.40
CA SER A 208 -1.91 19.87 -7.06
C SER A 208 -2.11 20.89 -5.95
N LYS A 209 -3.22 21.62 -6.04
CA LYS A 209 -3.64 22.52 -4.97
C LYS A 209 -4.21 21.71 -3.81
N PHE A 210 -3.93 22.17 -2.59
CA PHE A 210 -4.60 21.65 -1.41
C PHE A 210 -6.11 21.94 -1.53
N ILE A 211 -6.92 20.91 -1.37
CA ILE A 211 -8.38 21.00 -1.38
C ILE A 211 -8.81 21.18 0.07
N GLU A 212 -9.38 22.35 0.37
CA GLU A 212 -10.00 22.61 1.67
C GLU A 212 -11.27 21.78 1.82
N SER A 213 -11.44 21.19 2.98
CA SER A 213 -12.48 20.21 3.23
C SER A 213 -13.88 20.81 3.29
N SER A 214 -14.84 20.23 2.57
CA SER A 214 -16.27 20.61 2.66
C SER A 214 -17.02 19.78 3.71
N GLU A 215 -18.23 20.22 4.10
CA GLU A 215 -19.06 19.55 5.12
C GLU A 215 -19.54 18.13 4.70
N ASP A 216 -19.61 17.84 3.39
CA ASP A 216 -19.99 16.52 2.83
C ASP A 216 -18.93 15.42 3.05
N GLU A 217 -17.72 15.78 3.53
CA GLU A 217 -16.64 14.83 3.78
C GLU A 217 -16.90 13.86 4.95
N ASN A 218 -17.89 14.13 5.79
CA ASN A 218 -18.21 13.27 6.93
C ASN A 218 -18.76 11.89 6.50
N GLU A 219 -19.26 11.74 5.26
CA GLU A 219 -19.73 10.47 4.72
C GLU A 219 -18.68 9.71 3.89
N SER A 220 -17.52 10.31 3.63
CA SER A 220 -16.46 9.75 2.79
C SER A 220 -15.78 8.51 3.39
N VAL A 221 -15.60 7.48 2.56
CA VAL A 221 -14.82 6.28 2.91
C VAL A 221 -13.34 6.65 3.05
N LEU A 222 -12.83 7.49 2.15
CA LEU A 222 -11.45 7.99 2.21
C LEU A 222 -11.20 8.87 3.45
N ASN A 223 -12.16 9.68 3.89
CA ASN A 223 -12.01 10.45 5.13
C ASN A 223 -11.93 9.52 6.34
N SER A 224 -12.75 8.47 6.39
CA SER A 224 -12.68 7.44 7.41
C SER A 224 -11.31 6.75 7.45
N PHE A 225 -10.73 6.43 6.28
CA PHE A 225 -9.37 5.88 6.19
C PHE A 225 -8.30 6.89 6.60
N SER A 226 -8.45 8.17 6.26
CA SER A 226 -7.52 9.22 6.68
C SER A 226 -7.45 9.33 8.21
N ALA A 227 -8.62 9.27 8.88
CA ALA A 227 -8.71 9.29 10.33
C ALA A 227 -8.10 8.04 10.96
N TYR A 228 -8.33 6.87 10.36
CA TYR A 228 -7.76 5.60 10.82
C TYR A 228 -6.23 5.59 10.71
N LEU A 229 -5.69 5.94 9.54
CA LEU A 229 -4.25 6.02 9.30
C LEU A 229 -3.60 7.08 10.19
N TYR A 230 -4.27 8.20 10.44
CA TYR A 230 -3.78 9.21 11.39
C TYR A 230 -3.67 8.66 12.82
N LYS A 231 -4.66 7.87 13.28
CA LYS A 231 -4.61 7.20 14.60
C LYS A 231 -3.49 6.17 14.68
N LEU A 232 -3.25 5.41 13.61
CA LEU A 232 -2.10 4.50 13.52
C LEU A 232 -0.77 5.27 13.59
N ARG A 233 -0.64 6.35 12.80
CA ARG A 233 0.55 7.24 12.82
C ARG A 233 0.85 7.81 14.21
N LYS A 234 -0.19 8.02 15.02
CA LYS A 234 -0.07 8.52 16.39
C LYS A 234 0.13 7.43 17.45
N GLY A 235 0.12 6.14 17.08
CA GLY A 235 0.23 5.03 18.02
C GLY A 235 -0.96 4.90 18.98
N ILE A 236 -2.15 5.40 18.60
CA ILE A 236 -3.34 5.43 19.46
C ILE A 236 -4.06 4.06 19.49
N ILE A 237 -3.86 3.25 18.46
CA ILE A 237 -4.51 1.95 18.34
C ILE A 237 -3.63 0.89 18.99
N SER A 238 -4.19 0.12 19.93
CA SER A 238 -3.49 -1.00 20.56
C SER A 238 -3.23 -2.12 19.54
N PRO A 239 -2.00 -2.69 19.50
CA PRO A 239 -1.66 -3.82 18.63
C PRO A 239 -2.63 -5.01 18.76
N ASP A 240 -3.07 -5.33 19.98
CA ASP A 240 -3.93 -6.49 20.27
C ASP A 240 -5.31 -6.40 19.61
N LYS A 241 -5.77 -5.18 19.27
CA LYS A 241 -7.02 -4.98 18.53
C LYS A 241 -6.90 -5.33 17.04
N LEU A 242 -5.68 -5.45 16.52
CA LEU A 242 -5.38 -5.61 15.10
C LEU A 242 -4.74 -6.95 14.76
N LYS A 243 -4.17 -7.66 15.74
CA LYS A 243 -3.67 -9.02 15.56
C LYS A 243 -4.78 -9.94 15.08
N LEU A 244 -4.51 -10.72 14.04
CA LEU A 244 -5.42 -11.78 13.64
C LEU A 244 -5.34 -12.92 14.66
N PRO A 245 -6.47 -13.39 15.20
CA PRO A 245 -6.47 -14.65 15.92
C PRO A 245 -6.07 -15.77 14.96
N GLN A 246 -5.20 -16.68 15.41
CA GLN A 246 -4.81 -17.86 14.62
C GLN A 246 -6.03 -18.78 14.47
N ILE A 247 -6.76 -18.60 13.37
CA ILE A 247 -7.96 -19.37 13.06
C ILE A 247 -7.73 -20.07 11.72
N ASN A 248 -8.09 -21.35 11.67
CA ASN A 248 -8.23 -22.08 10.41
C ASN A 248 -9.45 -21.49 9.68
N ILE A 249 -9.22 -20.62 8.69
CA ILE A 249 -10.29 -19.92 7.97
C ILE A 249 -10.87 -20.91 6.95
N PRO A 250 -12.19 -21.24 7.00
CA PRO A 250 -12.81 -22.08 5.98
C PRO A 250 -12.65 -21.49 4.57
N GLU A 251 -12.75 -22.34 3.55
CA GLU A 251 -12.71 -21.86 2.16
C GLU A 251 -13.77 -20.77 1.91
N PHE A 252 -13.38 -19.68 1.26
CA PHE A 252 -14.25 -18.52 1.09
C PHE A 252 -15.58 -18.86 0.39
N LYS A 253 -15.56 -19.80 -0.56
CA LYS A 253 -16.76 -20.26 -1.29
C LYS A 253 -17.84 -20.85 -0.37
N GLU A 254 -17.46 -21.42 0.77
CA GLU A 254 -18.42 -21.95 1.76
C GLU A 254 -19.27 -20.84 2.39
N PHE A 255 -18.70 -19.66 2.59
CA PHE A 255 -19.43 -18.51 3.13
C PHE A 255 -20.50 -17.99 2.15
N LEU A 256 -20.27 -18.10 0.83
CA LEU A 256 -21.16 -17.57 -0.20
C LEU A 256 -22.51 -18.30 -0.28
N LYS A 257 -22.62 -19.48 0.35
CA LYS A 257 -23.87 -20.24 0.51
C LYS A 257 -24.90 -19.50 1.37
N TYR A 258 -24.45 -18.61 2.26
CA TYR A 258 -25.31 -17.89 3.20
C TYR A 258 -25.65 -16.48 2.70
N SER A 259 -26.88 -16.01 2.95
CA SER A 259 -27.30 -14.63 2.58
C SER A 259 -26.57 -13.55 3.38
N SER A 260 -26.10 -13.88 4.58
CA SER A 260 -25.28 -13.02 5.44
C SER A 260 -24.32 -13.89 6.26
N PHE A 261 -23.09 -13.41 6.46
CA PHE A 261 -22.06 -14.15 7.18
C PHE A 261 -21.02 -13.19 7.79
N THR A 262 -20.17 -13.70 8.68
CA THR A 262 -19.01 -12.97 9.19
C THR A 262 -17.74 -13.71 8.75
N HIS A 263 -16.94 -13.07 7.91
CA HIS A 263 -15.65 -13.59 7.46
C HIS A 263 -14.51 -12.98 8.27
N PRO A 264 -13.49 -13.74 8.69
CA PRO A 264 -12.40 -13.22 9.52
C PRO A 264 -11.64 -12.03 8.89
N LEU A 265 -11.50 -12.00 7.56
CA LEU A 265 -10.78 -10.93 6.83
C LEU A 265 -11.68 -9.83 6.24
N LEU A 266 -12.97 -10.12 6.02
CA LEU A 266 -13.92 -9.15 5.41
C LEU A 266 -14.89 -8.55 6.42
N GLY A 267 -14.94 -9.09 7.65
CA GLY A 267 -15.93 -8.72 8.65
C GLY A 267 -17.33 -9.22 8.29
N LYS A 268 -18.35 -8.45 8.69
CA LYS A 268 -19.75 -8.75 8.36
C LYS A 268 -20.00 -8.51 6.87
N CYS A 269 -20.51 -9.52 6.20
CA CYS A 269 -20.83 -9.51 4.78
C CYS A 269 -22.31 -9.83 4.56
N ARG A 270 -22.92 -9.17 3.58
CA ARG A 270 -24.26 -9.48 3.06
C ARG A 270 -24.17 -9.74 1.57
N VAL A 271 -24.75 -10.84 1.10
CA VAL A 271 -24.85 -11.11 -0.33
C VAL A 271 -25.95 -10.23 -0.92
N VAL A 272 -25.58 -9.44 -1.94
CA VAL A 272 -26.47 -8.50 -2.64
C VAL A 272 -27.02 -9.14 -3.90
N LYS A 273 -26.18 -9.89 -4.63
CA LYS A 273 -26.55 -10.55 -5.89
C LYS A 273 -25.81 -11.88 -6.03
N ARG A 274 -26.48 -12.88 -6.63
CA ARG A 274 -25.88 -14.16 -7.04
C ARG A 274 -26.23 -14.43 -8.49
N ASP A 275 -25.21 -14.65 -9.30
CA ASP A 275 -25.31 -15.12 -10.67
C ASP A 275 -24.47 -16.42 -10.82
N ASP A 276 -24.57 -17.10 -11.95
CA ASP A 276 -23.87 -18.38 -12.18
C ASP A 276 -22.34 -18.25 -12.17
N LYS A 277 -21.80 -17.06 -12.45
CA LYS A 277 -20.35 -16.80 -12.56
C LYS A 277 -19.81 -15.85 -11.49
N GLU A 278 -20.69 -15.12 -10.80
CA GLU A 278 -20.26 -14.09 -9.85
C GLU A 278 -21.23 -13.92 -8.67
N VAL A 279 -20.67 -13.52 -7.53
CA VAL A 279 -21.42 -13.11 -6.34
C VAL A 279 -21.01 -11.71 -5.95
N ILE A 280 -21.98 -10.82 -5.78
CA ILE A 280 -21.75 -9.48 -5.24
C ILE A 280 -22.07 -9.50 -3.76
N ILE A 281 -21.08 -9.15 -2.94
CA ILE A 281 -21.23 -9.01 -1.48
C ILE A 281 -20.97 -7.56 -1.07
N ARG A 282 -21.61 -7.12 0.01
CA ARG A 282 -21.36 -5.83 0.64
C ARG A 282 -20.76 -6.03 2.02
N ASN A 283 -19.70 -5.29 2.34
CA ASN A 283 -19.15 -5.17 3.68
C ASN A 283 -18.97 -3.69 4.06
N LYS A 284 -18.30 -3.41 5.19
CA LYS A 284 -18.06 -2.04 5.66
C LYS A 284 -17.19 -1.20 4.70
N SER A 285 -16.40 -1.85 3.84
CA SER A 285 -15.50 -1.19 2.89
C SER A 285 -16.12 -0.95 1.51
N GLY A 286 -17.34 -1.46 1.25
CA GLY A 286 -18.05 -1.29 -0.01
C GLY A 286 -18.56 -2.59 -0.62
N LEU A 287 -18.79 -2.58 -1.93
CA LEU A 287 -19.12 -3.77 -2.71
C LEU A 287 -17.86 -4.55 -3.11
N ILE A 288 -17.98 -5.86 -3.13
CA ILE A 288 -16.95 -6.79 -3.59
C ILE A 288 -17.60 -7.73 -4.58
N LYS A 289 -17.02 -7.84 -5.77
CA LYS A 289 -17.45 -8.77 -6.82
C LYS A 289 -16.55 -9.99 -6.82
N VAL A 290 -17.10 -11.13 -6.44
CA VAL A 290 -16.39 -12.40 -6.31
C VAL A 290 -16.66 -13.24 -7.56
N ASN A 291 -15.61 -13.68 -8.24
CA ASN A 291 -15.71 -14.61 -9.38
C ASN A 291 -15.76 -16.06 -8.84
N ILE A 292 -16.73 -16.86 -9.30
CA ILE A 292 -16.89 -18.27 -8.88
C ILE A 292 -16.17 -19.22 -9.83
#